data_AF-A0A285KQ43-F1
#
_entry.id   AF-A0A285KQ43-F1
#
_cell.length_a   1.000
_cell.length_b   1.000
_cell.length_c   1.000
_cell.angle_alpha   90.00
_cell.angle_beta   90.00
_cell.angle_gamma   90.00
#
_symmetry.space_group_name_H-M   'P 1'
#
loop_
_entity.id
_entity.type
_entity.pdbx_description
1 polymer ?
#
loop_
_entity_poly.entity_id
_entity_poly.type
_entity_poly.pdbx_seq_one_letter_code
_entity_poly.pdbx_strand_id
1 'polypeptide(L)'
;MDSGDREWERAAVVQTLPVVAPRKLAKVPFVEMADGRLQGVVSSGSDIARVYVSSVSAKTHGLSCSTNNNRPCGGLRGAYPCKHIDALLDEAVVQYGAEQVARYLGVEITDGTSLRAALNCTHEPAPAAVVFSRFLRHLAYLELPGGTAPIPELQWFPATGVSR
;
A
#
# COMPACT_ATOMS: atom_id res chain seq x y z
N MET A 1 -3.61 31.36 -11.53
CA MET A 1 -2.58 30.39 -11.13
C MET A 1 -1.37 31.21 -10.75
N ASP A 2 -1.19 31.40 -9.45
CA ASP A 2 -0.24 32.37 -8.90
C ASP A 2 1.16 31.76 -8.79
N SER A 3 2.16 32.55 -9.16
CA SER A 3 3.58 32.22 -9.35
C SER A 3 4.29 31.71 -8.08
N GLY A 4 3.71 31.92 -6.89
CA GLY A 4 4.27 31.48 -5.61
C GLY A 4 4.07 29.99 -5.29
N ASP A 5 3.08 29.33 -5.89
CA ASP A 5 2.68 27.96 -5.53
C ASP A 5 3.69 26.86 -5.94
N ARG A 6 4.78 27.22 -6.62
CA ARG A 6 5.79 26.28 -7.15
C ARG A 6 7.23 26.62 -6.76
N GLU A 7 7.46 27.64 -5.94
CA GLU A 7 8.82 27.96 -5.46
C GLU A 7 9.39 26.86 -4.56
N TRP A 8 8.53 26.16 -3.81
CA TRP A 8 8.93 25.00 -3.00
C TRP A 8 9.45 23.83 -3.85
N GLU A 9 8.92 23.61 -5.06
CA GLU A 9 9.36 22.55 -5.98
C GLU A 9 10.82 22.75 -6.40
N ARG A 10 11.29 24.00 -6.45
CA ARG A 10 12.67 24.36 -6.82
C ARG A 10 13.63 24.33 -5.64
N ALA A 11 13.14 24.57 -4.42
CA ALA A 11 13.95 24.62 -3.21
C ALA A 11 14.09 23.24 -2.54
N ALA A 12 13.20 22.29 -2.84
CA ALA A 12 13.21 20.98 -2.21
C ALA A 12 14.10 19.98 -2.96
N VAL A 13 15.06 19.38 -2.24
CA VAL A 13 15.88 18.25 -2.75
C VAL A 13 15.07 16.94 -2.74
N VAL A 14 13.95 16.92 -2.02
CA VAL A 14 13.04 15.78 -1.88
C VAL A 14 11.65 16.23 -2.30
N GLN A 15 10.96 15.43 -3.12
CA GLN A 15 9.57 15.71 -3.46
C GLN A 15 8.70 15.67 -2.21
N THR A 16 7.95 16.75 -1.98
CA THR A 16 6.89 16.79 -0.97
C THR A 16 5.87 15.71 -1.29
N LEU A 17 5.60 14.83 -0.33
CA LEU A 17 4.60 13.79 -0.51
C LEU A 17 3.22 14.45 -0.71
N PRO A 18 2.42 14.00 -1.68
CA PRO A 18 1.08 14.54 -1.86
C PRO A 18 0.25 14.31 -0.59
N VAL A 19 -0.75 15.18 -0.37
CA VAL A 19 -1.73 14.99 0.70
C VAL A 19 -2.33 13.59 0.57
N VAL A 20 -2.33 12.85 1.67
CA VAL A 20 -2.81 11.46 1.70
C VAL A 20 -4.27 11.43 1.24
N ALA A 21 -4.52 10.76 0.12
CA ALA A 21 -5.88 10.59 -0.40
C ALA A 21 -6.73 9.78 0.61
N PRO A 22 -8.05 10.05 0.73
CA PRO A 22 -8.93 9.26 1.59
C PRO A 22 -8.85 7.77 1.25
N ARG A 23 -8.52 6.95 2.25
CA ARG A 23 -8.26 5.52 2.09
C ARG A 23 -9.47 4.66 2.45
N LYS A 24 -9.62 3.49 1.81
CA LYS A 24 -10.70 2.53 2.09
C LYS A 24 -10.29 1.57 3.21
N LEU A 25 -10.00 2.11 4.40
CA LEU A 25 -9.47 1.34 5.54
C LEU A 25 -10.36 0.16 5.98
N ALA A 26 -11.69 0.27 5.83
CA ALA A 26 -12.59 -0.83 6.13
C ALA A 26 -12.42 -2.04 5.18
N LYS A 27 -11.94 -1.79 3.95
CA LYS A 27 -11.74 -2.85 2.95
C LYS A 27 -10.30 -3.34 2.93
N VAL A 28 -9.33 -2.43 2.91
CA VAL A 28 -7.89 -2.73 2.88
C VAL A 28 -7.22 -1.94 4.01
N PRO A 29 -7.26 -2.44 5.25
CA PRO A 29 -6.71 -1.73 6.40
C PRO A 29 -5.19 -1.58 6.36
N PHE A 30 -4.48 -2.42 5.61
CA PHE A 30 -3.02 -2.43 5.61
C PHE A 30 -2.45 -2.79 4.24
N VAL A 31 -1.51 -1.97 3.77
CA VAL A 31 -0.74 -2.21 2.54
C VAL A 31 0.68 -1.66 2.71
N GLU A 32 1.67 -2.46 2.33
CA GLU A 32 3.08 -2.11 2.39
C GLU A 32 3.84 -2.65 1.17
N MET A 33 4.88 -1.91 0.77
CA MET A 33 5.91 -2.39 -0.15
C MET A 33 7.16 -2.66 0.69
N ALA A 34 7.37 -3.92 1.06
CA ALA A 34 8.49 -4.33 1.90
C ALA A 34 8.95 -5.75 1.56
N ASP A 35 10.20 -6.07 1.88
CA ASP A 35 10.80 -7.40 1.69
C ASP A 35 10.63 -7.96 0.26
N GLY A 36 10.66 -7.08 -0.75
CA GLY A 36 10.49 -7.47 -2.16
C GLY A 36 9.06 -7.87 -2.53
N ARG A 37 8.07 -7.52 -1.71
CA ARG A 37 6.65 -7.82 -1.94
C ARG A 37 5.77 -6.59 -1.76
N LEU A 38 4.75 -6.47 -2.60
CA LEU A 38 3.59 -5.65 -2.30
C LEU A 38 2.64 -6.52 -1.52
N GLN A 39 2.39 -6.20 -0.26
CA GLN A 39 1.66 -7.10 0.64
C GLN A 39 0.73 -6.33 1.57
N GLY A 40 -0.27 -7.01 2.11
CA GLY A 40 -1.23 -6.36 2.97
C GLY A 40 -2.33 -7.26 3.49
N VAL A 41 -3.27 -6.62 4.18
CA VAL A 41 -4.43 -7.25 4.79
C VAL A 41 -5.69 -6.68 4.17
N VAL A 42 -6.59 -7.56 3.76
CA VAL A 42 -7.86 -7.24 3.11
C VAL A 42 -9.01 -7.87 3.90
N SER A 43 -10.04 -7.09 4.21
CA SER A 43 -11.17 -7.60 4.98
C SER A 43 -11.96 -8.65 4.20
N SER A 44 -12.44 -9.69 4.90
CA SER A 44 -13.29 -10.71 4.28
C SER A 44 -14.68 -10.19 3.89
N GLY A 45 -15.10 -9.06 4.45
CA GLY A 45 -16.43 -8.45 4.29
C GLY A 45 -17.60 -9.23 4.90
N SER A 46 -17.35 -10.43 5.44
CA SER A 46 -18.37 -11.32 6.00
C SER A 46 -18.19 -11.60 7.48
N ASP A 47 -16.95 -11.48 7.96
CA ASP A 47 -16.57 -11.67 9.35
C ASP A 47 -15.39 -10.74 9.64
N ILE A 48 -15.50 -9.95 10.71
CA ILE A 48 -14.49 -8.98 11.14
C ILE A 48 -13.22 -9.67 11.66
N ALA A 49 -13.34 -10.87 12.25
CA ALA A 49 -12.22 -11.64 12.75
C ALA A 49 -11.44 -12.34 11.63
N ARG A 50 -12.04 -12.43 10.44
CA ARG A 50 -11.44 -13.07 9.27
C ARG A 50 -10.95 -12.03 8.28
N VAL A 51 -9.65 -12.05 8.07
CA VAL A 51 -8.98 -11.23 7.05
C VAL A 51 -8.20 -12.12 6.09
N TYR A 52 -8.00 -11.61 4.88
CA TYR A 52 -7.11 -12.19 3.88
C TYR A 52 -5.79 -11.47 3.92
N VAL A 53 -4.70 -12.23 3.95
CA VAL A 53 -3.36 -11.73 3.72
C VAL A 53 -3.05 -11.98 2.25
N SER A 54 -2.73 -10.90 1.54
CA SER A 54 -2.48 -10.92 0.10
C SER A 54 -1.10 -10.37 -0.19
N SER A 55 -0.41 -10.93 -1.17
CA SER A 55 0.90 -10.43 -1.61
C SER A 55 1.14 -10.67 -3.09
N VAL A 56 1.92 -9.76 -3.69
CA VAL A 56 2.51 -9.88 -5.03
C VAL A 56 4.02 -9.73 -4.89
N SER A 57 4.78 -10.76 -5.27
CA SER A 57 6.25 -10.68 -5.33
C SER A 57 6.69 -9.69 -6.40
N ALA A 58 7.62 -8.80 -6.06
CA ALA A 58 8.21 -7.87 -7.02
C ALA A 58 8.98 -8.63 -8.10
N LYS A 59 8.90 -8.16 -9.34
CA LYS A 59 9.58 -8.71 -10.55
C LYS A 59 9.13 -10.10 -11.01
N THR A 60 8.80 -11.02 -10.11
CA THR A 60 8.30 -12.37 -10.44
C THR A 60 6.77 -12.44 -10.50
N HIS A 61 6.10 -11.43 -9.95
CA HIS A 61 4.64 -11.30 -9.87
C HIS A 61 3.95 -12.54 -9.28
N GLY A 62 4.64 -13.22 -8.36
CA GLY A 62 4.13 -14.35 -7.63
C GLY A 62 3.00 -13.94 -6.69
N LEU A 63 1.85 -14.57 -6.86
CA LEU A 63 0.61 -14.26 -6.17
C LEU A 63 0.41 -15.17 -4.97
N SER A 64 0.12 -14.56 -3.83
CA SER A 64 -0.29 -15.26 -2.62
C SER A 64 -1.55 -14.64 -2.03
N CYS A 65 -2.48 -15.50 -1.60
CA CYS A 65 -3.63 -15.06 -0.83
C CYS A 65 -4.18 -16.21 0.02
N SER A 66 -4.19 -15.99 1.34
CA SER A 66 -4.79 -16.91 2.30
C SER A 66 -5.45 -16.11 3.42
N THR A 67 -6.28 -16.74 4.23
CA THR A 67 -6.74 -16.12 5.47
C THR A 67 -5.61 -16.01 6.49
N ASN A 68 -5.84 -15.23 7.56
CA ASN A 68 -4.92 -15.10 8.71
C ASN A 68 -4.62 -16.42 9.45
N ASN A 69 -5.39 -17.49 9.23
CA ASN A 69 -5.11 -18.84 9.70
C ASN A 69 -4.59 -19.79 8.59
N ASN A 70 -3.97 -19.24 7.54
CA ASN A 70 -3.36 -19.97 6.42
C ASN A 70 -4.33 -20.82 5.57
N ARG A 71 -5.64 -20.59 5.61
CA ARG A 71 -6.58 -21.24 4.69
C ARG A 71 -6.46 -20.59 3.29
N PRO A 72 -6.15 -21.35 2.22
CA PRO A 72 -6.02 -20.79 0.88
C PRO A 72 -7.27 -20.03 0.43
N CYS A 73 -7.07 -18.93 -0.30
CA CYS A 73 -8.17 -18.18 -0.88
C CYS A 73 -8.78 -18.97 -2.05
N GLY A 74 -10.04 -19.38 -1.95
CA GLY A 74 -10.73 -20.12 -3.03
C GLY A 74 -10.91 -19.32 -4.34
N GLY A 75 -10.66 -18.01 -4.31
CA GLY A 75 -10.66 -17.15 -5.50
C GLY A 75 -9.31 -17.06 -6.20
N LEU A 76 -8.22 -17.54 -5.60
CA LEU A 76 -6.90 -17.57 -6.22
C LEU A 76 -6.79 -18.87 -7.04
N ARG A 77 -6.74 -18.73 -8.37
CA ARG A 77 -6.74 -19.88 -9.30
C ARG A 77 -5.56 -19.74 -10.27
N GLY A 78 -4.47 -20.45 -9.99
CA GLY A 78 -3.25 -20.39 -10.80
C GLY A 78 -2.71 -18.96 -10.88
N ALA A 79 -2.54 -18.45 -12.10
CA ALA A 79 -2.02 -17.11 -12.38
C ALA A 79 -3.07 -15.97 -12.25
N TYR A 80 -4.34 -16.27 -12.01
CA TYR A 80 -5.37 -15.24 -11.96
C TYR A 80 -5.46 -14.60 -10.56
N PRO A 81 -5.26 -13.27 -10.43
CA PRO A 81 -5.41 -12.60 -9.15
C PRO A 81 -6.86 -12.64 -8.68
N CYS A 82 -7.03 -12.96 -7.39
CA CYS A 82 -8.33 -12.91 -6.75
C CYS A 82 -8.71 -11.46 -6.42
N LYS A 83 -9.99 -11.23 -6.12
CA LYS A 83 -10.50 -9.91 -5.73
C LYS A 83 -9.77 -9.25 -4.55
N HIS A 84 -9.10 -10.02 -3.69
CA HIS A 84 -8.32 -9.45 -2.58
C HIS A 84 -6.99 -8.88 -3.08
N ILE A 85 -6.34 -9.54 -4.04
CA ILE A 85 -5.12 -9.02 -4.67
C ILE A 85 -5.46 -7.79 -5.51
N ASP A 86 -6.58 -7.80 -6.24
CA ASP A 86 -7.04 -6.63 -6.97
C ASP A 86 -7.26 -5.42 -6.03
N ALA A 87 -8.00 -5.63 -4.93
CA ALA A 87 -8.20 -4.59 -3.93
C ALA A 87 -6.90 -4.09 -3.29
N LEU A 88 -5.93 -4.99 -3.06
CA LEU A 88 -4.61 -4.63 -2.55
C LEU A 88 -3.84 -3.74 -3.54
N LEU A 89 -3.85 -4.07 -4.84
CA LEU A 89 -3.21 -3.30 -5.89
C LEU A 89 -3.83 -1.90 -6.00
N ASP A 90 -5.15 -1.81 -6.01
CA ASP A 90 -5.88 -0.54 -6.07
C ASP A 90 -5.51 0.35 -4.87
N GLU A 91 -5.51 -0.22 -3.66
CA GLU A 91 -5.16 0.54 -2.45
C GLU A 91 -3.69 0.94 -2.44
N ALA A 92 -2.78 0.12 -2.98
CA ALA A 92 -1.38 0.47 -3.13
C ALA A 92 -1.20 1.69 -4.04
N VAL A 93 -1.95 1.75 -5.14
CA VAL A 93 -1.93 2.90 -6.05
C VAL A 93 -2.47 4.15 -5.35
N VAL A 94 -3.53 4.03 -4.54
CA VAL A 94 -4.05 5.15 -3.74
C VAL A 94 -3.02 5.65 -2.71
N GLN A 95 -2.30 4.73 -2.06
CA GLN A 95 -1.36 5.09 -0.98
C GLN A 95 0.00 5.59 -1.50
N TYR A 96 0.54 4.97 -2.54
CA TYR A 96 1.92 5.20 -3.00
C TYR A 96 2.01 5.85 -4.37
N GLY A 97 0.91 5.90 -5.14
CA GLY A 97 0.90 6.33 -6.54
C GLY A 97 1.26 5.20 -7.51
N ALA A 98 0.66 5.24 -8.70
CA ALA A 98 0.79 4.18 -9.70
C ALA A 98 2.25 3.96 -10.15
N GLU A 99 2.99 5.03 -10.41
CA GLU A 99 4.38 4.96 -10.86
C GLU A 99 5.30 4.30 -9.84
N GLN A 100 5.13 4.63 -8.55
CA GLN A 100 5.94 4.06 -7.49
C GLN A 100 5.68 2.55 -7.35
N VAL A 101 4.41 2.15 -7.41
CA VAL A 101 4.02 0.74 -7.35
C VAL A 101 4.52 -0.02 -8.58
N ALA A 102 4.39 0.56 -9.78
CA ALA A 102 4.88 -0.02 -11.02
C ALA A 102 6.39 -0.28 -10.97
N ARG A 103 7.15 0.75 -10.57
CA ARG A 103 8.61 0.67 -10.40
C ARG A 103 9.01 -0.38 -9.39
N TYR A 104 8.30 -0.44 -8.27
CA TYR A 104 8.55 -1.44 -7.23
C TYR A 104 8.30 -2.87 -7.74
N LEU A 105 7.20 -3.08 -8.47
CA LEU A 105 6.86 -4.38 -9.06
C LEU A 105 7.67 -4.72 -10.32
N GLY A 106 8.44 -3.77 -10.85
CA GLY A 106 9.26 -3.94 -12.05
C GLY A 106 8.43 -4.05 -13.32
N VAL A 107 7.34 -3.27 -13.41
CA VAL A 107 6.47 -3.21 -14.60
C VAL A 107 6.41 -1.80 -15.16
N GLU A 108 6.19 -1.70 -16.46
CA GLU A 108 5.91 -0.43 -17.14
C GLU A 108 4.41 -0.26 -17.28
N ILE A 109 3.91 0.93 -16.92
CA ILE A 109 2.52 1.32 -17.13
C ILE A 109 2.51 2.43 -18.15
N THR A 110 1.94 2.17 -19.33
CA THR A 110 1.59 3.19 -20.31
C THR A 110 0.22 3.79 -20.00
N ASP A 111 -0.06 4.99 -20.50
CA ASP A 111 -1.35 5.64 -20.34
C ASP A 111 -2.52 4.69 -20.71
N GLY A 112 -3.40 4.45 -19.74
CA GLY A 112 -4.57 3.57 -19.89
C GLY A 112 -4.36 2.09 -19.58
N THR A 113 -3.13 1.62 -19.42
CA THR A 113 -2.87 0.23 -18.98
C THR A 113 -3.08 0.12 -17.48
N SER A 114 -4.00 -0.75 -17.03
CA SER A 114 -4.12 -1.03 -15.60
C SER A 114 -2.88 -1.76 -15.08
N LEU A 115 -2.43 -1.45 -13.85
CA LEU A 115 -1.29 -2.15 -13.21
C LEU A 115 -1.46 -3.67 -13.27
N ARG A 116 -2.68 -4.17 -13.09
CA ARG A 116 -3.02 -5.59 -13.21
C ARG A 116 -2.66 -6.19 -14.58
N ALA A 117 -2.92 -5.47 -15.65
CA ALA A 117 -2.67 -5.95 -17.02
C ALA A 117 -1.16 -6.05 -17.33
N ALA A 118 -0.32 -5.33 -16.58
CA ALA A 118 1.13 -5.37 -16.75
C ALA A 118 1.82 -6.50 -15.97
N LEU A 119 1.10 -7.21 -15.10
CA LEU A 119 1.67 -8.28 -14.27
C LEU A 119 1.70 -9.62 -15.01
N ASN A 120 2.85 -10.29 -14.99
CA ASN A 120 3.01 -11.66 -15.47
C ASN A 120 2.86 -12.65 -14.31
N CYS A 121 1.63 -12.81 -13.86
CA CYS A 121 1.33 -13.48 -12.60
C CYS A 121 1.66 -14.98 -12.59
N THR A 122 2.19 -15.45 -11.46
CA THR A 122 2.35 -16.87 -11.15
C THR A 122 1.77 -17.16 -9.78
N HIS A 123 1.47 -18.43 -9.47
CA HIS A 123 1.05 -18.78 -8.11
C HIS A 123 2.29 -19.00 -7.22
N GLU A 124 2.40 -18.24 -6.14
CA GLU A 124 3.52 -18.32 -5.20
C GLU A 124 2.99 -18.34 -3.75
N PRO A 125 2.78 -19.53 -3.16
CA PRO A 125 2.34 -19.64 -1.77
C PRO A 125 3.34 -18.96 -0.83
N ALA A 126 2.82 -18.24 0.15
CA ALA A 126 3.63 -17.53 1.11
C ALA A 126 2.99 -17.54 2.50
N PRO A 127 3.78 -17.61 3.58
CA PRO A 127 3.26 -17.56 4.93
C PRO A 127 2.57 -16.22 5.22
N ALA A 128 1.30 -16.28 5.65
CA ALA A 128 0.54 -15.09 6.02
C ALA A 128 0.99 -14.46 7.35
N ALA A 129 1.61 -15.25 8.22
CA ALA A 129 1.91 -14.88 9.61
C ALA A 129 2.78 -13.62 9.71
N VAL A 130 3.82 -13.49 8.88
CA VAL A 130 4.75 -12.34 8.96
C VAL A 130 4.03 -11.03 8.62
N VAL A 131 3.27 -11.00 7.54
CA VAL A 131 2.50 -9.82 7.12
C VAL A 131 1.41 -9.50 8.15
N PHE A 132 0.74 -10.53 8.69
CA PHE A 132 -0.27 -10.34 9.72
C PHE A 132 0.31 -9.78 11.02
N SER A 133 1.49 -10.24 11.46
CA SER A 133 2.18 -9.67 12.62
C SER A 133 2.59 -8.21 12.41
N ARG A 134 3.01 -7.83 11.20
CA ARG A 134 3.29 -6.43 10.83
C ARG A 134 2.03 -5.58 10.87
N PHE A 135 0.91 -6.11 10.40
CA PHE A 135 -0.39 -5.45 10.51
C PHE A 135 -0.79 -5.22 11.97
N LEU A 136 -0.67 -6.22 12.85
CA LEU A 136 -0.97 -6.05 14.28
C LEU A 136 -0.07 -4.99 14.93
N ARG A 137 1.22 -4.96 14.55
CA ARG A 137 2.13 -3.89 14.98
C ARG A 137 1.68 -2.52 14.48
N HIS A 138 1.18 -2.44 13.24
CA HIS A 138 0.64 -1.20 12.70
C HIS A 138 -0.58 -0.71 13.49
N LEU A 139 -1.50 -1.61 13.86
CA LEU A 139 -2.66 -1.28 14.68
C LEU A 139 -2.26 -0.73 16.06
N ALA A 140 -1.22 -1.27 16.68
CA ALA A 140 -0.74 -0.77 17.97
C ALA A 140 -0.33 0.72 17.92
N TYR A 141 0.13 1.23 16.77
CA TYR A 141 0.39 2.66 16.62
C TYR A 141 -0.88 3.51 16.57
N LEU A 142 -2.00 2.95 16.10
CA LEU A 142 -3.29 3.63 16.06
C LEU A 142 -3.96 3.71 17.44
N GLU A 143 -3.51 2.90 18.40
CA GLU A 143 -3.97 2.95 19.80
C GLU A 143 -3.33 4.10 20.59
N LEU A 144 -2.25 4.69 20.07
CA LEU A 144 -1.61 5.85 20.70
C LEU A 144 -2.48 7.11 20.50
N PRO A 145 -2.62 7.96 21.54
CA PRO A 145 -3.34 9.22 21.37
C PRO A 145 -2.62 10.09 20.33
N GLY A 146 -3.39 10.63 19.38
CA GLY A 146 -2.87 11.61 18.43
C GLY A 146 -2.36 12.86 19.16
N GLY A 147 -1.20 13.36 18.75
CA GLY A 147 -0.60 14.58 19.28
C GLY A 147 -0.47 15.65 18.19
N THR A 148 -0.76 16.90 18.54
CA THR A 148 -0.43 18.08 17.72
C THR A 148 0.80 18.80 18.23
N ALA A 149 1.44 18.26 19.28
CA ALA A 149 2.70 18.78 19.79
C ALA A 149 3.75 18.73 18.68
N PRO A 150 4.58 19.78 18.54
CA PRO A 150 5.64 19.79 17.53
C PRO A 150 6.57 18.61 17.78
N ILE A 151 6.82 17.82 16.74
CA ILE A 151 7.82 16.75 16.78
C ILE A 151 9.19 17.45 16.80
N PRO A 152 9.99 17.34 17.87
CA PRO A 152 11.25 18.06 17.99
C PRO A 152 12.18 17.81 16.81
N GLU A 153 12.20 16.59 16.27
CA GLU A 153 13.00 16.21 15.11
C GLU A 153 12.53 16.87 13.81
N LEU A 154 11.29 17.37 13.75
CA LEU A 154 10.78 18.13 12.61
C LEU A 154 11.14 19.62 12.64
N GLN A 155 11.77 20.12 13.72
CA GLN A 155 12.13 21.54 13.86
C GLN A 155 13.13 22.03 12.79
N TRP A 156 13.91 21.11 12.21
CA TRP A 156 14.85 21.42 11.12
C TRP A 156 14.18 21.60 9.76
N PHE A 157 12.92 21.20 9.63
CA PHE A 157 12.16 21.39 8.39
C PHE A 157 11.46 22.75 8.44
N PRO A 158 11.76 23.66 7.50
CA PRO A 158 11.07 24.93 7.45
C PRO A 158 9.57 24.69 7.25
N ALA A 159 8.72 25.25 8.13
CA ALA A 159 7.27 25.20 8.03
C ALA A 159 6.72 26.12 6.93
N THR A 160 7.35 26.12 5.76
CA THR A 160 6.94 26.88 4.59
C THR A 160 5.71 26.21 3.99
N GLY A 161 4.51 26.68 4.34
CA GLY A 161 3.27 26.29 3.66
C GLY A 161 2.07 25.98 4.54
N VAL A 162 2.22 25.87 5.86
CA VAL A 162 1.05 25.78 6.76
C VAL A 162 0.61 27.20 7.13
N SER A 163 -0.05 27.89 6.19
CA SER A 163 -0.88 29.03 6.58
C SER A 163 -2.14 28.49 7.24
N ARG A 164 -2.51 29.08 8.38
CA ARG A 164 -3.82 28.88 9.00
C ARG A 164 -4.94 29.26 8.06
#